data_AF-A0A968D527-F1
#
_entry.id   AF-A0A968D527-F1
#
_cell.length_a   1.000
_cell.length_b   1.000
_cell.length_c   1.000
_cell.angle_alpha   90.00
_cell.angle_beta   90.00
_cell.angle_gamma   90.00
#
_symmetry.space_group_name_H-M   'P 1'
#
loop_
_entity.id
_entity.type
_entity.pdbx_description
1 polymer ?
#
loop_
_entity_poly.entity_id
_entity_poly.type
_entity_poly.pdbx_seq_one_letter_code
_entity_poly.pdbx_strand_id
1 'polypeptide(L)'
;YLAVLIAGSGYLLIKRLPQLKNDNHFDSVVSRESAFLINNLIFLGALFAVFWGTIFPLVTEAIRGVKVTVAEPFFNKVTIPIGLFLLFLTGVGPLVAWRKTSTKLLKKIFLKPTAVALLGLAVMLIFGIRHFYALVSLTLCIFVTTTIVLEFHRGARARMRGNNESYALAIYRLMQKNKRRYGGYVVHFGIVVLFVGFTGKAFNTEKESRLEIGDSMQIRDYRLEYLDINTMQDPNKIVWQATM
;
A
#
# COMPACT_ATOMS: atom_id res chain seq x y z
N TYR A 1 19.15 -7.88 -28.02
CA TYR A 1 18.19 -8.67 -27.22
C TYR A 1 16.95 -7.86 -26.84
N LEU A 2 17.07 -6.80 -26.02
CA LEU A 2 15.92 -5.99 -25.58
C LEU A 2 15.11 -5.38 -26.73
N ALA A 3 15.78 -4.85 -27.74
CA ALA A 3 15.11 -4.29 -28.93
C ALA A 3 14.26 -5.34 -29.68
N VAL A 4 14.76 -6.59 -29.79
CA VAL A 4 14.04 -7.69 -30.43
C VAL A 4 12.82 -8.11 -29.61
N LEU A 5 12.94 -8.14 -28.28
CA LEU A 5 11.83 -8.41 -27.37
C LEU A 5 10.75 -7.32 -27.46
N ILE A 6 11.13 -6.04 -27.43
CA ILE A 6 10.20 -4.90 -27.53
C ILE A 6 9.51 -4.92 -28.90
N ALA A 7 10.27 -5.07 -29.99
CA ALA A 7 9.71 -5.11 -31.34
C ALA A 7 8.79 -6.31 -31.56
N GLY A 8 9.21 -7.50 -31.13
CA GLY A 8 8.43 -8.73 -31.28
C GLY A 8 7.14 -8.73 -30.45
N SER A 9 7.22 -8.28 -29.19
CA SER A 9 6.03 -8.15 -28.32
C SER A 9 5.08 -7.05 -28.81
N GLY A 10 5.62 -5.91 -29.24
CA GLY A 10 4.83 -4.81 -29.83
C GLY A 10 4.11 -5.24 -31.11
N TYR A 11 4.80 -5.93 -32.02
CA TYR A 11 4.21 -6.48 -33.24
C TYR A 11 3.07 -7.46 -32.93
N LEU A 12 3.30 -8.42 -32.01
CA LEU A 12 2.28 -9.39 -31.61
C LEU A 12 1.05 -8.72 -30.98
N LEU A 13 1.26 -7.68 -30.17
CA LEU A 13 0.19 -6.93 -29.53
C LEU A 13 -0.68 -6.17 -30.56
N ILE A 14 -0.04 -5.46 -31.49
CA ILE A 14 -0.75 -4.74 -32.57
C ILE A 14 -1.51 -5.74 -33.46
N LYS A 15 -0.88 -6.87 -33.83
CA LYS A 15 -1.51 -7.90 -34.66
C LYS A 15 -2.72 -8.54 -33.98
N ARG A 16 -2.70 -8.73 -32.66
CA ARG A 16 -3.80 -9.33 -31.89
C ARG A 16 -4.79 -8.33 -31.32
N LEU A 17 -4.57 -7.02 -31.51
CA LEU A 17 -5.47 -5.98 -31.02
C LEU A 17 -6.95 -6.20 -31.38
N PRO A 18 -7.30 -6.66 -32.60
CA PRO A 18 -8.69 -6.96 -32.95
C PRO A 18 -9.31 -8.10 -32.12
N GLN A 19 -8.51 -9.07 -31.69
CA GLN A 19 -8.95 -10.20 -30.85
C GLN A 19 -9.11 -9.82 -29.37
N LEU A 20 -8.57 -8.66 -28.97
CA LEU A 20 -8.60 -8.13 -27.60
C LEU A 20 -9.71 -7.10 -27.41
N LYS A 21 -10.42 -6.72 -28.49
CA LYS A 21 -11.52 -5.78 -28.45
C LYS A 21 -12.75 -6.48 -27.85
N ASN A 22 -13.07 -6.16 -26.60
CA ASN A 22 -14.31 -6.62 -25.96
C ASN A 22 -15.48 -5.73 -26.41
N ASP A 23 -16.61 -6.36 -26.75
CA ASP A 23 -17.87 -5.69 -27.11
C ASP A 23 -18.69 -5.18 -25.89
N ASN A 24 -18.08 -5.16 -24.70
CA ASN A 24 -18.76 -4.72 -23.48
C ASN A 24 -18.87 -3.19 -23.45
N HIS A 25 -20.10 -2.69 -23.56
CA HIS A 25 -20.43 -1.30 -23.27
C HIS A 25 -20.37 -1.04 -21.76
N PHE A 26 -19.80 0.11 -21.35
CA PHE A 26 -19.79 0.53 -19.95
C PHE A 26 -21.22 0.87 -19.49
N ASP A 27 -21.91 -0.07 -18.86
CA ASP A 27 -23.28 0.13 -18.36
C ASP A 27 -23.39 1.20 -17.25
N SER A 28 -22.29 1.51 -16.54
CA SER A 28 -22.25 2.59 -15.53
C SER A 28 -20.81 2.90 -15.05
N VAL A 29 -20.61 4.13 -14.56
CA VAL A 29 -19.34 4.58 -13.91
C VAL A 29 -19.04 3.79 -12.63
N VAL A 30 -20.07 3.25 -11.96
CA VAL A 30 -19.95 2.42 -10.75
C VAL A 30 -20.18 0.95 -11.11
N SER A 31 -19.29 0.42 -11.96
CA SER A 31 -19.31 -0.99 -12.37
C SER A 31 -18.08 -1.74 -11.88
N ARG A 32 -18.14 -3.08 -11.95
CA ARG A 32 -16.99 -3.96 -11.69
C ARG A 32 -15.82 -3.64 -12.61
N GLU A 33 -16.12 -3.35 -13.87
CA GLU A 33 -15.15 -3.08 -14.92
C GLU A 33 -14.49 -1.73 -14.68
N SER A 34 -15.26 -0.70 -14.31
CA SER A 34 -14.72 0.61 -13.93
C SER A 34 -13.80 0.53 -12.71
N ALA A 35 -14.19 -0.21 -11.66
CA ALA A 35 -13.34 -0.39 -10.48
C ALA A 35 -12.02 -1.12 -10.82
N PHE A 36 -12.08 -2.11 -11.71
CA PHE A 36 -10.89 -2.82 -12.18
C PHE A 36 -9.98 -1.91 -13.02
N LEU A 37 -10.54 -1.11 -13.93
CA LEU A 37 -9.78 -0.15 -14.73
C LEU A 37 -9.11 0.92 -13.88
N ILE A 38 -9.83 1.51 -12.92
CA ILE A 38 -9.27 2.51 -12.00
C ILE A 38 -8.10 1.91 -11.22
N ASN A 39 -8.27 0.70 -10.67
CA ASN A 39 -7.20 0.01 -9.95
C ASN A 39 -5.94 -0.17 -10.82
N ASN A 40 -6.10 -0.64 -12.06
CA ASN A 40 -4.98 -0.83 -12.97
C ASN A 40 -4.35 0.49 -13.42
N LEU A 41 -5.14 1.53 -13.62
CA LEU A 41 -4.63 2.86 -13.95
C LEU A 41 -3.75 3.42 -12.84
N ILE A 42 -4.13 3.21 -11.57
CA ILE A 42 -3.32 3.63 -10.43
C ILE A 42 -2.03 2.81 -10.36
N PHE A 43 -2.08 1.49 -10.58
CA PHE A 43 -0.87 0.67 -10.65
C PHE A 43 0.06 1.10 -11.79
N LEU A 44 -0.49 1.46 -12.95
CA LEU A 44 0.28 2.02 -14.06
C LEU A 44 0.89 3.38 -13.71
N GLY A 45 0.14 4.24 -13.02
CA GLY A 45 0.65 5.50 -12.49
C GLY A 45 1.78 5.30 -11.48
N ALA A 46 1.64 4.31 -10.58
CA ALA A 46 2.68 3.92 -9.62
C ALA A 46 3.95 3.43 -10.34
N LEU A 47 3.77 2.57 -11.34
CA LEU A 47 4.85 2.08 -12.18
C LEU A 47 5.58 3.25 -12.86
N PHE A 48 4.84 4.16 -13.50
CA PHE A 48 5.42 5.31 -14.17
C PHE A 48 6.15 6.24 -13.20
N ALA A 49 5.57 6.51 -12.02
CA ALA A 49 6.20 7.33 -11.00
C ALA A 49 7.54 6.76 -10.52
N VAL A 50 7.57 5.46 -10.21
CA VAL A 50 8.79 4.78 -9.75
C VAL A 50 9.81 4.70 -10.89
N PHE A 51 9.37 4.31 -12.09
CA PHE A 51 10.23 4.23 -13.28
C PHE A 51 10.86 5.59 -13.62
N TRP A 52 10.06 6.65 -13.62
CA TRP A 52 10.56 7.99 -13.89
C TRP A 52 11.52 8.46 -12.79
N GLY A 53 11.17 8.26 -11.51
CA GLY A 53 12.04 8.62 -10.40
C GLY A 53 13.41 7.95 -10.44
N THR A 54 13.50 6.73 -10.95
CA THR A 54 14.77 5.98 -11.07
C THR A 54 15.55 6.31 -12.33
N ILE A 55 14.87 6.53 -13.46
CA ILE A 55 15.52 6.81 -14.76
C ILE A 55 15.90 8.29 -14.92
N PHE A 56 15.19 9.21 -14.26
CA PHE A 56 15.39 10.65 -14.41
C PHE A 56 16.83 11.14 -14.15
N PRO A 57 17.55 10.65 -13.11
CA PRO A 57 18.98 10.95 -12.93
C PRO A 57 19.84 10.61 -14.16
N LEU A 58 19.64 9.42 -14.74
CA LEU A 58 20.42 8.93 -15.89
C LEU A 58 20.15 9.77 -17.14
N VAL A 59 18.88 10.13 -17.37
CA VAL A 59 18.50 10.99 -18.50
C VAL A 59 19.10 12.39 -18.34
N THR A 60 19.08 12.94 -17.13
CA THR A 60 19.64 14.27 -16.85
C THR A 60 21.16 14.28 -17.02
N GLU A 61 21.85 13.23 -16.56
CA GLU A 61 23.28 13.06 -16.75
C GLU A 61 23.63 12.95 -18.25
N ALA A 62 22.89 12.14 -19.02
CA ALA A 62 23.15 11.93 -20.44
C ALA A 62 22.89 13.17 -21.30
N ILE A 63 21.87 13.97 -20.99
CA ILE A 63 21.47 15.13 -21.81
C ILE A 63 22.15 16.42 -21.34
N ARG A 64 22.22 16.65 -20.03
CA ARG A 64 22.70 17.91 -19.44
C ARG A 64 24.12 17.81 -18.86
N GLY A 65 24.68 16.60 -18.73
CA GLY A 65 25.98 16.39 -18.09
C GLY A 65 25.96 16.61 -16.57
N VAL A 66 24.78 16.78 -15.96
CA VAL A 66 24.64 17.06 -14.52
C VAL A 66 24.07 15.84 -13.81
N LYS A 67 24.76 15.40 -12.76
CA LYS A 67 24.27 14.35 -11.86
C LYS A 67 23.27 14.94 -10.88
N VAL A 68 22.06 14.39 -10.90
CA VAL A 68 20.99 14.74 -9.96
C VAL A 68 20.59 13.49 -9.20
N THR A 69 20.49 13.57 -7.88
CA THR A 69 20.04 12.46 -7.04
C THR A 69 18.59 12.67 -6.65
N VAL A 70 17.75 11.67 -6.92
CA VAL A 70 16.36 11.63 -6.45
C VAL A 70 16.32 10.80 -5.18
N ALA A 71 16.06 11.46 -4.05
CA ALA A 71 16.05 10.83 -2.73
C ALA A 71 14.62 10.51 -2.23
N GLU A 72 14.54 9.90 -1.04
CA GLU A 72 13.29 9.51 -0.37
C GLU A 72 12.17 10.57 -0.41
N PRO A 73 12.41 11.89 -0.24
CA PRO A 73 11.33 12.88 -0.25
C PRO A 73 10.49 12.90 -1.53
N PHE A 74 11.11 12.67 -2.70
CA PHE A 74 10.38 12.59 -3.97
C PHE A 74 9.45 11.37 -3.99
N PHE A 75 9.99 10.19 -3.67
CA PHE A 75 9.23 8.95 -3.67
C PHE A 75 8.11 8.98 -2.63
N ASN A 76 8.36 9.52 -1.44
CA ASN A 76 7.33 9.66 -0.42
C ASN A 76 6.20 10.57 -0.90
N LYS A 77 6.52 11.70 -1.54
CA LYS A 77 5.52 12.65 -2.03
C LYS A 77 4.60 12.05 -3.10
N VAL A 78 5.11 11.14 -3.93
CA VAL A 78 4.35 10.54 -5.04
C VAL A 78 3.72 9.20 -4.66
N THR A 79 4.48 8.29 -4.07
CA THR A 79 4.05 6.92 -3.78
C THR A 79 3.11 6.84 -2.57
N ILE A 80 3.25 7.70 -1.55
CA ILE A 80 2.36 7.65 -0.38
C ILE A 80 0.90 7.93 -0.79
N PRO A 81 0.55 9.01 -1.52
CA PRO A 81 -0.83 9.23 -1.96
C PRO A 81 -1.39 8.07 -2.80
N ILE A 82 -0.58 7.55 -3.74
CA ILE A 82 -0.95 6.39 -4.58
C ILE A 82 -1.24 5.17 -3.71
N GLY A 83 -0.35 4.86 -2.77
CA GLY A 83 -0.48 3.74 -1.85
C GLY A 83 -1.73 3.86 -0.96
N LEU A 84 -1.98 5.03 -0.38
CA LEU A 84 -3.17 5.29 0.43
C LEU A 84 -4.46 5.12 -0.38
N PHE A 85 -4.46 5.54 -1.64
CA PHE A 85 -5.61 5.35 -2.52
C PHE A 85 -5.83 3.87 -2.86
N LEU A 86 -4.77 3.11 -3.13
CA LEU A 86 -4.85 1.65 -3.31
C LEU A 86 -5.34 0.93 -2.04
N LEU A 87 -4.88 1.36 -0.86
CA LEU A 87 -5.36 0.83 0.42
C LEU A 87 -6.85 1.11 0.61
N PHE A 88 -7.32 2.31 0.26
CA PHE A 88 -8.75 2.62 0.26
C PHE A 88 -9.54 1.71 -0.69
N LEU A 89 -9.07 1.52 -1.92
CA LEU A 89 -9.69 0.63 -2.90
C LEU A 89 -9.69 -0.84 -2.45
N THR A 90 -8.71 -1.26 -1.66
CA THR A 90 -8.65 -2.60 -1.06
C THR A 90 -9.88 -2.87 -0.17
N GLY A 91 -10.37 -1.87 0.55
CA GLY A 91 -11.59 -1.98 1.36
C GLY A 91 -12.87 -1.81 0.55
N VAL A 92 -12.89 -0.89 -0.41
CA VAL A 92 -14.11 -0.51 -1.14
C VAL A 92 -14.40 -1.43 -2.34
N GLY A 93 -13.36 -1.78 -3.10
CA GLY A 93 -13.44 -2.49 -4.38
C GLY A 93 -14.24 -3.80 -4.30
N PRO A 94 -13.89 -4.74 -3.40
CA PRO A 94 -14.61 -6.02 -3.29
C PRO A 94 -16.10 -5.88 -2.95
N LEU A 95 -16.49 -4.80 -2.26
CA LEU A 95 -17.87 -4.57 -1.84
C LEU A 95 -18.71 -3.93 -2.94
N VAL A 96 -18.16 -2.95 -3.65
CA VAL A 96 -18.84 -2.22 -4.73
C VAL A 96 -18.92 -3.07 -6.00
N ALA A 97 -17.82 -3.69 -6.41
CA ALA A 97 -17.69 -4.32 -7.71
C ALA A 97 -18.50 -5.63 -7.86
N TRP A 98 -18.85 -6.29 -6.76
CA TRP A 98 -19.51 -7.60 -6.79
C TRP A 98 -21.01 -7.55 -6.50
N ARG A 99 -21.57 -6.38 -6.24
CA ARG A 99 -22.99 -6.20 -5.97
C ARG A 99 -23.53 -5.09 -6.88
N LYS A 100 -24.55 -5.35 -7.70
CA LYS A 100 -25.40 -4.28 -8.26
C LYS A 100 -26.08 -3.60 -7.07
N THR A 101 -25.45 -2.57 -6.52
CA THR A 101 -25.76 -2.07 -5.17
C THR A 101 -26.52 -0.77 -5.25
N SER A 102 -27.74 -0.74 -4.71
CA SER A 102 -28.41 0.53 -4.47
C SER A 102 -27.62 1.35 -3.45
N THR A 103 -27.61 2.68 -3.60
CA THR A 103 -26.89 3.60 -2.68
C THR A 103 -27.24 3.37 -1.21
N LYS A 104 -28.48 2.96 -0.91
CA LYS A 104 -28.94 2.57 0.43
C LYS A 104 -28.20 1.35 1.00
N LEU A 105 -28.02 0.30 0.20
CA LEU A 105 -27.29 -0.89 0.63
C LEU A 105 -25.80 -0.59 0.81
N LEU A 106 -25.24 0.28 -0.03
CA LEU A 106 -23.85 0.72 0.06
C LEU A 106 -23.58 1.45 1.38
N LYS A 107 -24.42 2.43 1.71
CA LYS A 107 -24.36 3.14 3.01
C LYS A 107 -24.43 2.16 4.18
N LYS A 108 -25.36 1.21 4.15
CA LYS A 108 -25.52 0.21 5.23
C LYS A 108 -24.28 -0.66 5.42
N ILE A 109 -23.59 -1.02 4.35
CA ILE A 109 -22.37 -1.84 4.41
C ILE A 109 -21.20 -1.04 4.97
N PHE A 110 -21.00 0.20 4.52
CA PHE A 110 -19.85 1.02 4.91
C PHE A 110 -20.03 1.77 6.23
N LEU A 111 -21.25 1.97 6.72
CA LEU A 111 -21.50 2.73 7.95
C LEU A 111 -20.69 2.20 9.14
N LYS A 112 -20.68 0.88 9.34
CA LYS A 112 -19.96 0.25 10.46
C LYS A 112 -18.43 0.38 10.30
N PRO A 113 -17.79 -0.03 9.19
CA PRO A 113 -16.37 0.20 8.97
C PRO A 113 -15.94 1.66 9.12
N THR A 114 -16.71 2.60 8.56
CA THR A 114 -16.40 4.03 8.64
C THR A 114 -16.51 4.53 10.08
N ALA A 115 -17.55 4.15 10.83
CA ALA A 115 -17.68 4.54 12.23
C ALA A 115 -16.52 4.04 13.09
N VAL A 116 -16.11 2.78 12.92
CA VAL A 116 -14.96 2.20 13.65
C VAL A 116 -13.66 2.89 13.27
N ALA A 117 -13.46 3.21 11.98
CA ALA A 117 -12.28 3.95 11.53
C ALA A 117 -12.22 5.36 12.11
N LEU A 118 -13.34 6.09 12.14
CA LEU A 118 -13.41 7.43 12.73
C LEU A 118 -13.21 7.41 14.25
N LEU A 119 -13.71 6.38 14.94
CA LEU A 119 -13.42 6.18 16.35
C LEU A 119 -11.91 5.94 16.57
N GLY A 120 -11.29 5.10 15.75
CA GLY A 120 -9.84 4.89 15.77
C GLY A 120 -9.05 6.18 15.53
N LEU A 121 -9.48 7.01 14.57
CA LEU A 121 -8.91 8.33 14.32
C LEU A 121 -8.99 9.23 15.56
N ALA A 122 -10.17 9.28 16.20
CA ALA A 122 -10.35 10.07 17.42
C ALA A 122 -9.41 9.60 18.54
N VAL A 123 -9.29 8.28 18.75
CA VAL A 123 -8.37 7.68 19.71
C VAL A 123 -6.92 8.07 19.40
N MET A 124 -6.46 7.92 18.16
CA MET A 124 -5.11 8.30 17.75
C MET A 124 -4.81 9.79 17.99
N LEU A 125 -5.80 10.66 17.74
CA LEU A 125 -5.68 12.09 18.01
C LEU A 125 -5.62 12.39 19.51
N ILE A 126 -6.37 11.67 20.36
CA ILE A 126 -6.31 11.81 21.82
C ILE A 126 -4.92 11.41 22.35
N PHE A 127 -4.34 10.34 21.82
CA PHE A 127 -2.99 9.88 22.18
C PHE A 127 -1.85 10.71 21.55
N GLY A 128 -2.15 11.85 20.91
CA GLY A 128 -1.14 12.81 20.47
C GLY A 128 -0.51 12.52 19.10
N ILE A 129 -1.03 11.58 18.31
CA ILE A 129 -0.57 11.39 16.94
C ILE A 129 -1.02 12.60 16.10
N ARG A 130 -0.07 13.25 15.42
CA ARG A 130 -0.33 14.45 14.61
C ARG A 130 0.16 14.36 13.16
N HIS A 131 0.94 13.34 12.83
CA HIS A 131 1.47 13.18 11.46
C HIS A 131 0.35 12.82 10.48
N PHE A 132 0.08 13.68 9.50
CA PHE A 132 -1.07 13.58 8.59
C PHE A 132 -1.14 12.23 7.87
N TYR A 133 -0.06 11.83 7.17
CA TYR A 133 -0.05 10.57 6.43
C TYR A 133 -0.17 9.35 7.35
N ALA A 134 0.32 9.43 8.59
CA ALA A 134 0.20 8.34 9.54
C ALA A 134 -1.25 8.17 10.01
N LEU A 135 -1.92 9.28 10.34
CA LEU A 135 -3.34 9.28 10.71
C LEU A 135 -4.22 8.72 9.58
N VAL A 136 -4.01 9.18 8.35
CA VAL A 136 -4.78 8.70 7.19
C VAL A 136 -4.52 7.20 6.96
N SER A 137 -3.25 6.78 6.95
CA SER A 137 -2.86 5.38 6.75
C SER A 137 -3.49 4.45 7.78
N LEU A 138 -3.34 4.75 9.06
CA LEU A 138 -3.87 3.91 10.15
C LEU A 138 -5.40 3.91 10.17
N THR A 139 -6.04 5.05 9.88
CA THR A 139 -7.50 5.12 9.76
C THR A 139 -8.01 4.23 8.63
N LEU A 140 -7.34 4.24 7.47
CA LEU A 140 -7.65 3.33 6.37
C LEU A 140 -7.37 1.86 6.72
N CYS A 141 -6.29 1.57 7.46
CA CYS A 141 -6.01 0.22 7.94
C CYS A 141 -7.13 -0.32 8.85
N ILE A 142 -7.65 0.51 9.75
CA ILE A 142 -8.79 0.17 10.62
C ILE A 142 -10.05 -0.05 9.77
N PHE A 143 -10.32 0.84 8.81
CA PHE A 143 -11.46 0.72 7.90
C PHE A 143 -11.44 -0.59 7.10
N VAL A 144 -10.31 -0.91 6.47
CA VAL A 144 -10.14 -2.12 5.64
C VAL A 144 -10.21 -3.38 6.49
N THR A 145 -9.52 -3.40 7.65
CA THR A 145 -9.58 -4.53 8.59
C THR A 145 -11.00 -4.79 9.05
N THR A 146 -11.72 -3.73 9.48
CA THR A 146 -13.12 -3.86 9.92
C THR A 146 -14.01 -4.37 8.79
N THR A 147 -13.79 -3.90 7.57
CA THR A 147 -14.51 -4.35 6.38
C THR A 147 -14.31 -5.85 6.13
N ILE A 148 -13.06 -6.33 6.17
CA ILE A 148 -12.72 -7.75 6.00
C ILE A 148 -13.36 -8.59 7.10
N VAL A 149 -13.19 -8.21 8.36
CA VAL A 149 -13.76 -8.93 9.52
C VAL A 149 -15.29 -9.03 9.39
N LEU A 150 -15.97 -7.95 9.00
CA LEU A 150 -17.42 -7.97 8.81
C LEU A 150 -17.86 -8.82 7.62
N GLU A 151 -17.07 -8.96 6.55
CA GLU A 151 -17.38 -9.89 5.45
C GLU A 151 -17.26 -11.35 5.91
N PHE A 152 -16.19 -11.71 6.62
CA PHE A 152 -16.04 -13.04 7.22
C PHE A 152 -17.18 -13.35 8.20
N HIS A 153 -17.49 -12.40 9.10
CA HIS A 153 -18.55 -12.57 10.08
C HIS A 153 -19.92 -12.76 9.43
N ARG A 154 -20.27 -11.93 8.43
CA ARG A 154 -21.53 -12.06 7.70
C ARG A 154 -21.63 -13.40 6.96
N GLY A 155 -20.56 -13.83 6.30
CA GLY A 155 -20.51 -15.12 5.62
C GLY A 155 -20.65 -16.30 6.58
N ALA A 156 -19.97 -16.26 7.74
CA ALA A 156 -20.06 -17.28 8.76
C ALA A 156 -21.47 -17.37 9.36
N ARG A 157 -22.06 -16.23 9.76
CA ARG A 157 -23.43 -16.18 10.33
C ARG A 157 -24.50 -16.68 9.37
N ALA A 158 -24.38 -16.38 8.08
CA ALA A 158 -25.30 -16.89 7.07
C ALA A 158 -25.24 -18.43 6.99
N ARG A 159 -24.03 -19.01 7.05
CA ARG A 159 -23.86 -20.47 7.07
C ARG A 159 -24.38 -21.12 8.35
N MET A 160 -24.11 -20.52 9.51
CA MET A 160 -24.63 -21.04 10.79
C MET A 160 -26.15 -21.18 10.76
N ARG A 161 -26.86 -20.18 10.25
CA ARG A 161 -28.33 -20.19 10.17
C ARG A 161 -28.87 -21.18 9.14
N GLY A 162 -28.17 -21.39 8.04
CA GLY A 162 -28.62 -22.30 6.98
C GLY A 162 -28.29 -23.78 7.24
N ASN A 163 -27.19 -24.06 7.96
CA ASN A 163 -26.63 -25.41 8.07
C ASN A 163 -26.49 -25.91 9.52
N ASN A 164 -26.89 -25.12 10.52
CA ASN A 164 -26.75 -25.42 11.95
C ASN A 164 -25.30 -25.79 12.38
N GLU A 165 -24.31 -25.15 11.75
CA GLU A 165 -22.87 -25.37 12.02
C GLU A 165 -22.35 -24.45 13.14
N SER A 166 -21.31 -24.86 13.87
CA SER A 166 -20.58 -23.98 14.81
C SER A 166 -19.87 -22.83 14.07
N TYR A 167 -19.60 -21.71 14.75
CA TYR A 167 -18.99 -20.53 14.11
C TYR A 167 -17.61 -20.82 13.50
N ALA A 168 -16.77 -21.58 14.21
CA ALA A 168 -15.44 -21.98 13.73
C ALA A 168 -15.53 -22.87 12.48
N LEU A 169 -16.42 -23.87 12.51
CA LEU A 169 -16.64 -24.74 11.35
C LEU A 169 -17.21 -23.97 10.15
N ALA A 170 -18.11 -23.02 10.42
CA ALA A 170 -18.69 -22.15 9.40
C ALA A 170 -17.61 -21.30 8.71
N ILE A 171 -16.68 -20.69 9.44
CA ILE A 171 -15.54 -19.95 8.85
C ILE A 171 -14.66 -20.87 8.02
N TYR A 172 -14.27 -22.02 8.56
CA TYR A 172 -13.40 -22.97 7.85
C TYR A 172 -14.02 -23.43 6.52
N ARG A 173 -15.28 -23.87 6.55
CA ARG A 173 -16.01 -24.30 5.35
C ARG A 173 -16.27 -23.15 4.37
N LEU A 174 -16.45 -21.93 4.87
CA LEU A 174 -16.60 -20.73 4.06
C LEU A 174 -15.33 -20.45 3.24
N MET A 175 -14.15 -20.57 3.87
CA MET A 175 -12.86 -20.43 3.21
C MET A 175 -12.61 -21.55 2.21
N GLN A 176 -12.90 -22.81 2.57
CA GLN A 176 -12.72 -23.95 1.67
C GLN A 176 -13.60 -23.88 0.42
N LYS A 177 -14.87 -23.50 0.56
CA LYS A 177 -15.82 -23.46 -0.57
C LYS A 177 -15.52 -22.31 -1.53
N ASN A 178 -14.98 -21.20 -1.04
CA ASN A 178 -14.74 -19.98 -1.82
C ASN A 178 -13.29 -19.49 -1.69
N LYS A 179 -12.32 -20.37 -1.96
CA LYS A 179 -10.87 -20.11 -1.81
C LYS A 179 -10.43 -18.81 -2.51
N ARG A 180 -10.90 -18.56 -3.73
CA ARG A 180 -10.55 -17.34 -4.48
C ARG A 180 -10.99 -16.05 -3.77
N ARG A 181 -12.21 -16.01 -3.25
CA ARG A 181 -12.76 -14.81 -2.61
C ARG A 181 -12.12 -14.58 -1.24
N TYR A 182 -12.10 -15.60 -0.39
CA TYR A 182 -11.59 -15.47 0.97
C TYR A 182 -10.06 -15.44 1.02
N GLY A 183 -9.37 -16.13 0.10
CA GLY A 183 -7.94 -15.96 -0.12
C GLY A 183 -7.57 -14.54 -0.57
N GLY A 184 -8.40 -13.93 -1.42
CA GLY A 184 -8.26 -12.50 -1.76
C GLY A 184 -8.31 -11.60 -0.52
N TYR A 185 -9.26 -11.83 0.38
CA TYR A 185 -9.33 -11.05 1.64
C TYR A 185 -8.14 -11.30 2.57
N VAL A 186 -7.56 -12.51 2.58
CA VAL A 186 -6.32 -12.78 3.34
C VAL A 186 -5.16 -11.96 2.77
N VAL A 187 -5.01 -11.91 1.44
CA VAL A 187 -3.99 -11.07 0.80
C VAL A 187 -4.23 -9.59 1.13
N HIS A 188 -5.48 -9.11 1.06
CA HIS A 188 -5.83 -7.74 1.41
C HIS A 188 -5.48 -7.40 2.87
N PHE A 189 -5.70 -8.33 3.79
CA PHE A 189 -5.25 -8.16 5.18
C PHE A 189 -3.72 -8.11 5.28
N GLY A 190 -2.99 -8.92 4.49
CA GLY A 190 -1.53 -8.80 4.35
C GLY A 190 -1.09 -7.41 3.90
N ILE A 191 -1.79 -6.79 2.94
CA ILE A 191 -1.54 -5.39 2.55
C ILE A 191 -1.74 -4.44 3.73
N VAL A 192 -2.79 -4.62 4.54
CA VAL A 192 -2.99 -3.78 5.75
C VAL A 192 -1.79 -3.89 6.70
N VAL A 193 -1.30 -5.11 6.96
CA VAL A 193 -0.12 -5.32 7.82
C VAL A 193 1.11 -4.59 7.28
N LEU A 194 1.34 -4.61 5.96
CA LEU A 194 2.44 -3.86 5.33
C LEU A 194 2.29 -2.34 5.57
N PHE A 195 1.09 -1.79 5.39
CA PHE A 195 0.85 -0.35 5.61
C PHE A 195 1.01 0.07 7.06
N VAL A 196 0.63 -0.77 8.02
CA VAL A 196 0.93 -0.54 9.44
C VAL A 196 2.44 -0.45 9.65
N GLY A 197 3.21 -1.37 9.08
CA GLY A 197 4.68 -1.35 9.12
C GLY A 197 5.29 -0.09 8.48
N PHE A 198 4.85 0.27 7.27
CA PHE A 198 5.31 1.49 6.58
C PHE A 198 4.99 2.75 7.37
N THR A 199 3.84 2.80 8.04
CA THR A 199 3.46 3.95 8.87
C THR A 199 4.39 4.11 10.06
N GLY A 200 4.99 3.03 10.55
CA GLY A 200 6.02 3.06 11.59
C GLY A 200 7.19 4.00 11.26
N LYS A 201 7.61 4.08 9.98
CA LYS A 201 8.67 5.01 9.54
C LYS A 201 8.34 6.47 9.86
N ALA A 202 7.07 6.87 9.87
CA ALA A 202 6.69 8.25 10.19
C ALA A 202 7.02 8.67 11.64
N PHE A 203 7.32 7.70 12.52
CA PHE A 203 7.70 7.94 13.91
C PHE A 203 9.20 7.80 14.15
N ASN A 204 9.98 7.48 13.11
CA ASN A 204 11.42 7.45 13.19
C ASN A 204 11.97 8.89 13.14
N THR A 205 13.11 9.10 13.79
CA THR A 205 13.88 10.34 13.64
C THR A 205 15.25 9.97 13.12
N GLU A 206 15.54 10.45 11.92
CA GLU A 206 16.81 10.27 11.24
C GLU A 206 17.36 11.66 10.94
N LYS A 207 18.63 11.88 11.27
CA LYS A 207 19.33 13.14 11.05
C LYS A 207 20.72 12.78 10.56
N GLU A 208 21.09 13.30 9.41
CA GLU A 208 22.43 13.15 8.86
C GLU A 208 23.20 14.46 9.08
N SER A 209 24.41 14.35 9.59
CA SER A 209 25.33 15.47 9.75
C SER A 209 26.76 14.98 9.59
N ARG A 210 27.65 15.85 9.12
CA ARG A 210 29.08 15.58 9.06
C ARG A 210 29.70 16.10 10.34
N LEU A 211 30.26 15.19 11.14
CA LEU A 211 30.88 15.50 12.42
C LEU A 211 32.39 15.25 12.34
N GLU A 212 33.18 16.14 12.94
CA GLU A 212 34.58 15.90 13.27
C GLU A 212 34.71 15.38 14.71
N ILE A 213 35.86 14.80 15.06
CA ILE A 213 36.09 14.29 16.42
C ILE A 213 35.94 15.44 17.42
N GLY A 214 35.06 15.26 18.41
CA GLY A 214 34.65 16.27 19.40
C GLY A 214 33.40 17.07 19.01
N ASP A 215 32.92 16.99 17.77
CA ASP A 215 31.65 17.58 17.40
C ASP A 215 30.48 16.80 17.99
N SER A 216 29.34 17.48 18.18
CA SER A 216 28.13 16.82 18.66
C SER A 216 26.92 17.12 17.80
N MET A 217 26.00 16.17 17.73
CA MET A 217 24.70 16.34 17.09
C MET A 217 23.56 16.08 18.07
N GLN A 218 22.51 16.87 17.94
CA GLN A 218 21.29 16.66 18.71
C GLN A 218 20.28 15.85 17.90
N ILE A 219 19.80 14.75 18.50
CA ILE A 219 18.73 13.89 18.01
C ILE A 219 17.66 13.79 19.10
N ARG A 220 16.52 14.45 18.89
CA ARG A 220 15.49 14.65 19.93
C ARG A 220 16.12 15.20 21.21
N ASP A 221 15.96 14.49 22.32
CA ASP A 221 16.43 14.88 23.65
C ASP A 221 17.88 14.42 23.93
N TYR A 222 18.51 13.73 22.97
CA TYR A 222 19.88 13.23 23.10
C TYR A 222 20.87 14.14 22.38
N ARG A 223 22.00 14.41 23.04
CA ARG A 223 23.21 14.97 22.43
C ARG A 223 24.20 13.83 22.27
N LEU A 224 24.52 13.49 21.03
CA LEU A 224 25.53 12.50 20.67
C LEU A 224 26.82 13.25 20.36
N GLU A 225 27.95 12.84 20.93
CA GLU A 225 29.25 13.46 20.71
C GLU A 225 30.15 12.48 19.99
N TYR A 226 30.68 12.86 18.83
CA TYR A 226 31.51 11.96 18.06
C TYR A 226 32.91 11.90 18.68
N LEU A 227 33.19 10.83 19.43
CA LEU A 227 34.42 10.69 20.20
C LEU A 227 35.56 10.07 19.39
N ASP A 228 35.28 8.97 18.69
CA ASP A 228 36.31 8.23 17.95
C ASP A 228 35.69 7.26 16.93
N ILE A 229 36.49 6.72 16.01
CA ILE A 229 36.10 5.68 15.07
C ILE A 229 36.94 4.41 15.27
N ASN A 230 36.26 3.31 15.60
CA ASN A 230 36.89 2.02 15.74
C ASN A 230 36.60 1.14 14.53
N THR A 231 37.62 0.41 14.08
CA THR A 231 37.50 -0.54 12.97
C THR A 231 37.49 -1.95 13.52
N MET A 232 36.39 -2.66 13.30
CA MET A 232 36.23 -4.05 13.70
C MET A 232 36.30 -4.95 12.46
N GLN A 233 37.23 -5.90 12.44
CA GLN A 233 37.29 -6.93 11.40
C GLN A 233 36.38 -8.10 11.78
N ASP A 234 35.34 -8.30 10.98
CA ASP A 234 34.50 -9.51 10.97
C ASP A 234 35.01 -10.42 9.83
N PRO A 235 34.94 -11.76 9.95
CA PRO A 235 35.36 -12.70 8.90
C PRO A 235 34.85 -12.36 7.49
N ASN A 236 33.69 -11.68 7.38
CA ASN A 236 33.08 -11.35 6.09
C ASN A 236 33.10 -9.86 5.72
N LYS A 237 33.49 -8.96 6.63
CA LYS A 237 33.44 -7.50 6.38
C LYS A 237 34.29 -6.69 7.35
N ILE A 238 34.77 -5.53 6.90
CA ILE A 238 35.33 -4.51 7.78
C ILE A 238 34.18 -3.58 8.21
N VAL A 239 33.97 -3.44 9.51
CA VAL A 239 32.94 -2.55 10.08
C VAL A 239 33.63 -1.33 10.69
N TRP A 240 33.25 -0.15 10.24
CA TRP A 240 33.62 1.11 10.86
C TRP A 240 32.52 1.52 11.84
N GLN A 241 32.84 1.67 13.11
CA GLN A 241 31.89 2.02 14.17
C GLN A 241 32.33 3.31 14.85
N ALA A 242 31.47 4.33 14.84
CA ALA A 242 31.68 5.54 15.61
C ALA A 242 31.33 5.29 17.09
N THR A 243 32.18 5.79 17.99
CA THR A 243 31.90 5.94 19.41
C THR A 243 31.21 7.30 19.59
N MET A 244 30.01 7.29 20.16
CA MET A 244 29.06 8.42 20.22
C MET A 244 28.64 8.73 21.66
#